data_AF-A0A516KEK2-F1
#
_entry.id   AF-A0A516KEK2-F1
#
_cell.length_a   1.000
_cell.length_b   1.000
_cell.length_c   1.000
_cell.angle_alpha   90.00
_cell.angle_beta   90.00
_cell.angle_gamma   90.00
#
_symmetry.space_group_name_H-M   'P 1'
#
loop_
_entity.id
_entity.type
_entity.pdbx_description
1 polymer ?
#
loop_
_entity_poly.entity_id
_entity_poly.type
_entity_poly.pdbx_seq_one_letter_code
_entity_poly.pdbx_strand_id
1 'polypeptide(L)'
;MAHVLHAMKNGLASAILGVMLLFITPLVLIAFGISEFSTKPMVFGMPIFSIEIGENGFFSEVDLLGIVVGFAIGLLIHFALVFLKQRREN
;
A
#
# COMPACT_ATOMS: atom_id res chain seq x y z
N MET A 1 3.25 -21.26 15.70
CA MET A 1 4.31 -20.27 15.38
C MET A 1 4.53 -20.08 13.88
N ALA A 2 4.61 -21.14 13.05
CA ALA A 2 4.85 -21.01 11.61
C ALA A 2 3.81 -20.14 10.85
N HIS A 3 2.51 -20.27 11.16
CA HIS A 3 1.45 -19.47 10.54
C HIS A 3 1.54 -17.98 10.86
N VAL A 4 1.87 -17.62 12.11
CA VAL A 4 2.01 -16.22 12.54
C VAL A 4 3.19 -15.56 11.83
N LEU A 5 4.32 -16.26 11.73
CA LEU A 5 5.49 -15.75 11.02
C LEU A 5 5.20 -15.56 9.52
N HIS A 6 4.44 -16.47 8.91
CA HIS A 6 4.02 -16.35 7.52
C HIS A 6 3.08 -15.15 7.32
N ALA A 7 2.12 -14.95 8.22
CA ALA A 7 1.24 -13.80 8.19
C ALA A 7 2.03 -12.48 8.31
N MET A 8 2.98 -12.39 9.24
CA MET A 8 3.85 -11.22 9.39
C MET A 8 4.68 -10.93 8.13
N LYS A 9 5.23 -11.97 7.48
CA LYS A 9 5.93 -11.82 6.20
C LYS A 9 5.01 -11.28 5.10
N ASN A 10 3.78 -11.77 5.01
CA ASN A 10 2.80 -11.27 4.04
C ASN A 10 2.38 -9.82 4.31
N GLY A 11 2.19 -9.47 5.58
CA GLY A 11 1.98 -8.08 6.00
C GLY A 11 3.12 -7.17 5.56
N LEU A 12 4.37 -7.57 5.86
CA LEU A 12 5.55 -6.78 5.49
C LEU A 12 5.72 -6.67 3.98
N ALA A 13 5.53 -7.76 3.24
CA ALA A 13 5.57 -7.76 1.78
C ALA A 13 4.51 -6.81 1.20
N SER A 14 3.30 -6.78 1.77
CA SER A 14 2.23 -5.89 1.31
C SER A 14 2.56 -4.42 1.58
N ALA A 15 3.16 -4.10 2.73
CA ALA A 15 3.63 -2.75 3.02
C ALA A 15 4.71 -2.30 2.03
N ILE A 16 5.70 -3.16 1.75
CA ILE A 16 6.77 -2.87 0.77
C ILE A 16 6.17 -2.67 -0.62
N LEU A 17 5.26 -3.55 -1.06
CA LEU A 17 4.57 -3.42 -2.34
C LEU A 17 3.79 -2.10 -2.41
N GLY A 18 3.12 -1.70 -1.33
CA GLY A 18 2.43 -0.41 -1.25
C GLY A 18 3.38 0.77 -1.47
N VAL A 19 4.55 0.77 -0.82
CA VAL A 19 5.58 1.81 -1.01
C VAL A 19 6.10 1.82 -2.45
N MET A 20 6.35 0.65 -3.04
CA MET A 20 6.78 0.57 -4.44
C MET A 20 5.71 1.12 -5.39
N LEU A 21 4.43 0.80 -5.16
CA LEU A 21 3.32 1.32 -5.96
C LEU A 21 3.20 2.83 -5.84
N LEU A 22 3.36 3.41 -4.64
CA LEU A 22 3.35 4.86 -4.45
C LEU A 22 4.45 5.55 -5.26
N PHE A 23 5.63 4.95 -5.36
CA PHE A 23 6.71 5.47 -6.18
C PHE A 23 6.48 5.30 -7.69
N ILE A 24 5.92 4.15 -8.11
CA ILE A 24 5.65 3.86 -9.53
C ILE A 24 4.49 4.70 -10.07
N THR A 25 3.48 4.99 -9.23
CA THR A 25 2.27 5.73 -9.64
C THR A 25 2.57 7.06 -10.33
N PRO A 26 3.34 8.01 -9.75
CA PRO A 26 3.64 9.27 -10.42
C PRO A 26 4.43 9.08 -11.73
N LEU A 27 5.32 8.08 -11.82
CA LEU A 27 6.03 7.77 -13.05
C LEU A 27 5.09 7.35 -14.17
N VAL A 28 4.10 6.52 -13.84
CA VAL A 28 3.07 6.07 -14.79
C VAL A 28 2.19 7.26 -15.21
N LEU A 29 1.76 8.10 -14.27
CA LEU A 29 0.94 9.29 -14.57
C LEU A 29 1.68 10.26 -15.51
N ILE A 30 2.96 10.53 -15.24
CA ILE A 30 3.82 11.35 -16.11
C ILE A 30 3.95 10.71 -17.50
N ALA A 31 4.13 9.39 -17.58
CA ALA A 31 4.20 8.68 -18.86
C ALA A 31 2.89 8.78 -19.69
N PHE A 32 1.75 8.97 -19.02
CA PHE A 32 0.45 9.27 -19.66
C PHE A 32 0.26 10.75 -20.00
N GLY A 33 1.25 11.61 -19.75
CA GLY A 33 1.19 13.04 -20.04
C GLY A 33 0.45 13.86 -18.98
N ILE A 34 0.22 13.32 -17.79
CA ILE A 34 -0.37 14.06 -16.68
C ILE A 34 0.72 14.92 -16.04
N SER A 35 0.61 16.23 -16.21
CA SER A 35 1.59 17.23 -15.73
C SER A 35 1.25 17.80 -14.36
N GLU A 36 0.00 17.73 -13.93
CA GLU A 36 -0.47 18.23 -12.64
C GLU A 36 -1.37 17.19 -11.98
N PHE A 37 -0.95 16.73 -10.80
CA PHE A 37 -1.72 15.79 -10.00
C PHE A 37 -1.35 15.96 -8.52
N SER A 38 -2.33 15.99 -7.64
CA SER A 38 -2.09 16.04 -6.20
C SER A 38 -3.11 15.18 -5.47
N THR A 39 -2.63 14.32 -4.57
CA THR A 39 -3.48 13.50 -3.72
C THR A 39 -2.83 13.30 -2.36
N LYS A 40 -3.65 13.42 -1.30
CA LYS A 40 -3.23 13.25 0.09
C LYS A 40 -4.35 12.57 0.89
N PRO A 41 -4.60 11.28 0.66
CA PRO A 41 -5.65 10.57 1.38
C PRO A 41 -5.32 10.50 2.87
N MET A 42 -6.39 10.62 3.66
CA MET A 42 -6.31 10.65 5.12
C MET A 42 -7.20 9.56 5.74
N VAL A 43 -6.72 8.98 6.84
CA VAL A 43 -7.50 8.09 7.71
C VAL A 43 -7.45 8.68 9.12
N PHE A 44 -8.62 8.88 9.72
CA PHE A 44 -8.77 9.56 11.01
C PHE A 44 -8.11 10.96 11.06
N GLY A 45 -8.13 11.69 9.94
CA GLY A 45 -7.52 13.01 9.83
C GLY A 45 -5.99 13.01 9.72
N MET A 46 -5.35 11.84 9.71
CA MET A 46 -3.91 11.69 9.50
C MET A 46 -3.64 11.25 8.07
N PRO A 47 -2.66 11.87 7.38
CA PRO A 47 -2.26 11.44 6.05
C PRO A 47 -1.67 10.04 6.07
N ILE A 48 -1.89 9.31 4.97
CA ILE A 48 -1.42 7.94 4.77
C ILE A 48 -0.27 7.95 3.77
N PHE A 49 -0.43 8.75 2.72
CA PHE A 49 0.59 9.05 1.73
C PHE A 49 0.26 10.39 1.07
N SER A 50 1.25 10.97 0.38
CA SER A 50 1.09 12.12 -0.48
C SER A 50 1.75 11.83 -1.82
N ILE A 51 1.08 12.15 -2.92
CA ILE A 51 1.69 12.19 -4.26
C ILE A 51 1.37 13.56 -4.85
N GLU A 52 2.41 14.24 -5.32
CA GLU A 52 2.31 15.52 -6.00
C GLU A 52 3.15 15.47 -7.28
N ILE A 53 2.58 15.92 -8.40
CA ILE A 53 3.23 16.04 -9.71
C ILE A 53 3.05 17.48 -10.15
N GLY A 54 4.13 18.12 -10.55
CA GLY A 54 4.13 19.48 -11.09
C GLY A 54 5.27 19.71 -12.07
N GLU A 55 5.48 20.96 -12.46
CA GLU A 55 6.42 21.35 -13.53
C GLU A 55 7.87 20.87 -13.30
N ASN A 56 8.30 20.79 -12.04
CA ASN A 56 9.68 20.46 -11.67
C ASN A 56 9.87 18.98 -11.27
N GLY A 57 8.87 18.12 -11.50
CA GLY A 57 8.95 16.68 -11.23
C GLY A 57 7.82 16.18 -10.32
N PHE A 58 8.11 15.11 -9.56
CA PHE A 58 7.16 14.50 -8.64
C PHE A 58 7.72 14.41 -7.22
N PHE A 59 6.81 14.50 -6.25
CA PHE A 59 7.03 14.22 -4.85
C PHE A 59 6.11 13.07 -4.43
N SER A 60 6.66 12.08 -3.72
CA SER A 60 5.90 10.97 -3.17
C SER A 60 6.41 10.66 -1.78
N GLU A 61 5.50 10.70 -0.80
CA GLU A 61 5.79 10.44 0.60
C GLU A 61 4.79 9.44 1.17
N VAL A 62 5.27 8.56 2.04
CA VAL A 62 4.43 7.63 2.79
C VAL A 62 4.59 7.92 4.27
N ASP A 63 3.45 8.08 4.95
CA ASP A 63 3.44 8.28 6.39
C ASP A 63 3.55 6.94 7.12
N LEU A 64 3.97 6.99 8.39
CA LEU A 64 4.02 5.80 9.24
C LEU A 64 2.66 5.09 9.30
N LEU A 65 1.57 5.86 9.34
CA LEU A 65 0.22 5.31 9.30
C LEU A 65 -0.04 4.53 8.00
N GLY A 66 0.48 5.00 6.87
CA GLY A 66 0.40 4.28 5.60
C GLY A 66 1.12 2.94 5.61
N ILE A 67 2.29 2.87 6.25
CA ILE A 67 3.01 1.60 6.42
C ILE A 67 2.19 0.64 7.29
N VAL A 68 1.63 1.12 8.40
CA VAL A 68 0.80 0.31 9.31
C VAL A 68 -0.46 -0.20 8.59
N VAL A 69 -1.13 0.67 7.82
CA VAL A 69 -2.31 0.30 7.03
C VAL A 69 -1.95 -0.74 5.97
N GLY A 70 -0.85 -0.54 5.22
CA GLY A 70 -0.37 -1.51 4.23
C GLY A 70 -0.06 -2.88 4.86
N PHE A 71 0.56 -2.89 6.04
CA PHE A 71 0.82 -4.11 6.79
C PHE A 71 -0.47 -4.80 7.24
N ALA A 72 -1.42 -4.04 7.79
CA ALA A 72 -2.72 -4.55 8.23
C ALA A 72 -3.52 -5.15 7.06
N ILE A 73 -3.52 -4.51 5.89
CA ILE A 73 -4.13 -5.04 4.66
C ILE A 73 -3.51 -6.39 4.29
N GLY A 74 -2.18 -6.51 4.33
CA GLY A 74 -1.51 -7.78 4.05
C GLY A 74 -1.86 -8.90 5.02
N LEU A 75 -2.04 -8.58 6.30
CA LEU A 75 -2.55 -9.54 7.29
C LEU A 75 -3.99 -9.95 7.00
N LEU A 76 -4.88 -8.99 6.73
CA LEU A 76 -6.28 -9.26 6.41
C LEU A 76 -6.42 -10.16 5.19
N ILE A 77 -5.63 -9.90 4.12
CA ILE A 77 -5.59 -10.74 2.92
C ILE A 77 -5.11 -12.15 3.27
N HIS A 78 -4.04 -12.29 4.05
CA HIS A 78 -3.54 -13.60 4.46
C HIS A 78 -4.62 -14.42 5.20
N PHE A 79 -5.27 -13.82 6.20
CA PHE A 79 -6.32 -14.51 6.96
C PHE A 79 -7.57 -14.80 6.12
N ALA A 80 -7.96 -13.90 5.22
CA ALA A 80 -9.07 -14.14 4.29
C ALA A 80 -8.78 -15.35 3.38
N LEU A 81 -7.56 -15.45 2.84
CA LEU A 81 -7.14 -16.59 2.02
C LEU A 81 -7.12 -17.90 2.80
N VAL A 82 -6.62 -17.89 4.05
CA VAL A 82 -6.63 -19.06 4.93
C VAL A 82 -8.07 -19.50 5.22
N PHE A 83 -8.96 -18.56 5.54
CA PHE A 83 -10.37 -18.83 5.80
C PHE A 83 -11.08 -19.44 4.57
N LEU A 84 -10.86 -18.85 3.39
CA LEU A 84 -11.42 -19.36 2.13
C LEU A 84 -10.90 -20.76 1.81
N LYS A 85 -9.63 -21.05 2.08
CA LYS A 85 -9.05 -22.38 1.89
C LYS A 85 -9.70 -23.41 2.82
N GLN A 86 -9.85 -23.10 4.10
CA GLN A 86 -10.50 -23.99 5.08
C GLN A 86 -11.96 -24.26 4.71
N ARG A 87 -12.69 -23.26 4.21
CA ARG A 87 -14.08 -23.42 3.76
C ARG A 87 -14.21 -24.31 2.53
N ARG A 88 -13.19 -24.41 1.68
CA ARG A 88 -13.19 -25.27 0.49
C ARG A 88 -12.91 -26.74 0.82
N GLU A 89 -12.23 -27.00 1.93
CA GLU A 89 -11.82 -28.34 2.36
C GLU A 89 -12.87 -29.02 3.29
N ASN A 90 -13.88 -28.28 3.75
CA ASN A 90 -15.07 -28.77 4.48
C ASN A 90 -16.29 -28.83 3.57
#